data_AF-A0A428WTP0-F1
#
_entry.id   AF-A0A428WTP0-F1
#
_cell.length_a   1.000
_cell.length_b   1.000
_cell.length_c   1.000
_cell.angle_alpha   90.00
_cell.angle_beta   90.00
_cell.angle_gamma   90.00
#
_symmetry.space_group_name_H-M   'P 1'
#
loop_
_entity.id
_entity.type
_entity.pdbx_description
1 polymer ?
#
loop_
_entity_poly.entity_id
_entity_poly.type
_entity_poly.pdbx_seq_one_letter_code
_entity_poly.pdbx_strand_id
1 'polypeptide(L)'
;MFGRPLPGVVGETRRVVHVFEVPTGDTVPERLTAFCGTSFGHGELEHLDRIQGMPCVSCLRRTPTPDPELPTGRQEPDERP
;
A
#
# COMPACT_ATOMS: atom_id res chain seq x y z
N MET A 1 1.08 0.87 -1.88
CA MET A 1 -0.20 1.52 -2.21
C MET A 1 -1.35 0.84 -1.46
N PHE A 2 -2.42 1.56 -1.12
CA PHE A 2 -3.61 1.01 -0.46
C PHE A 2 -4.82 1.00 -1.40
N GLY A 3 -5.65 -0.03 -1.32
CA GLY A 3 -6.86 -0.12 -2.13
C GLY A 3 -7.98 -0.87 -1.43
N ARG A 4 -9.22 -0.50 -1.73
CA ARG A 4 -10.43 -1.14 -1.19
C ARG A 4 -11.31 -1.63 -2.34
N PRO A 5 -11.89 -2.83 -2.27
CA PRO A 5 -12.82 -3.28 -3.30
C PRO A 5 -14.01 -2.33 -3.46
N LEU A 6 -14.46 -2.11 -4.69
CA LEU A 6 -15.71 -1.38 -4.94
C LEU A 6 -16.92 -2.14 -4.35
N PRO A 7 -17.98 -1.43 -3.96
CA PRO A 7 -19.20 -2.10 -3.50
C PRO A 7 -19.74 -3.00 -4.62
N GLY A 8 -20.12 -4.24 -4.28
CA GLY A 8 -20.60 -5.23 -5.26
C GLY A 8 -19.52 -6.13 -5.86
N VAL A 9 -18.23 -5.81 -5.70
CA VAL A 9 -17.11 -6.68 -6.14
C VAL A 9 -16.90 -7.84 -5.16
N VAL A 10 -17.02 -7.55 -3.86
CA VAL A 10 -16.95 -8.54 -2.78
C VAL A 10 -18.14 -8.34 -1.84
N GLY A 11 -18.52 -9.38 -1.11
CA GLY A 11 -19.49 -9.22 -0.01
C GLY A 11 -19.00 -8.18 1.00
N GLU A 12 -19.92 -7.41 1.60
CA GLU A 12 -19.58 -6.23 2.43
C GLU A 12 -18.61 -6.56 3.58
N THR A 13 -18.72 -7.76 4.15
CA THR A 13 -17.83 -8.28 5.20
C THR A 13 -16.38 -8.43 4.78
N ARG A 14 -16.11 -8.44 3.47
CA ARG A 14 -14.77 -8.56 2.88
C ARG A 14 -14.26 -7.24 2.30
N ARG A 15 -14.99 -6.13 2.49
CA ARG A 15 -14.61 -4.79 2.01
C ARG A 15 -13.60 -4.13 2.94
N VAL A 16 -12.47 -4.81 3.12
CA VAL A 16 -11.32 -4.34 3.92
C VAL A 16 -10.30 -3.64 3.04
N VAL A 17 -9.41 -2.85 3.66
CA VAL A 17 -8.30 -2.20 2.95
C VAL A 17 -7.17 -3.19 2.71
N HIS A 18 -6.79 -3.38 1.45
CA HIS A 18 -5.66 -4.19 1.04
C HIS A 18 -4.44 -3.32 0.77
N VAL A 19 -3.27 -3.89 1.01
CA VAL A 19 -1.98 -3.28 0.68
C VAL A 19 -1.44 -3.98 -0.57
N PHE A 20 -0.94 -3.17 -1.51
CA PHE A 20 -0.41 -3.58 -2.80
C PHE A 20 1.02 -3.06 -2.95
N GLU A 21 1.84 -3.83 -3.67
CA GLU A 21 3.10 -3.33 -4.21
C GLU A 21 2.83 -2.20 -5.22
N VAL A 22 3.71 -1.21 -5.25
CA VAL A 22 3.65 -0.16 -6.27
C VAL A 22 4.39 -0.70 -7.49
N PRO A 23 3.73 -0.94 -8.63
CA PRO A 23 4.43 -1.36 -9.83
C PRO A 23 5.42 -0.26 -10.22
N THR A 24 6.70 -0.62 -10.33
CA THR A 24 7.80 0.30 -10.64
C THR A 24 8.07 0.46 -12.15
N GLY A 25 7.24 -0.15 -13.00
CA GLY A 25 7.33 -0.03 -14.45
C GLY A 25 6.19 0.79 -15.06
N ASP A 26 6.39 1.27 -16.29
CA ASP A 26 5.41 2.06 -17.06
C ASP A 26 4.17 1.28 -17.50
N THR A 27 4.13 -0.04 -17.28
CA THR A 27 2.99 -0.88 -17.66
C THR A 27 2.02 -1.02 -16.49
N VAL A 28 0.79 -0.57 -16.68
CA VAL A 28 -0.29 -0.80 -15.71
C VAL A 28 -0.70 -2.27 -15.79
N PRO A 29 -0.61 -3.05 -14.71
CA PRO A 29 -0.97 -4.46 -14.73
C PRO A 29 -2.48 -4.64 -14.85
N GLU A 30 -2.91 -5.59 -15.69
CA GLU A 30 -4.34 -5.91 -15.88
C GLU A 30 -5.03 -6.33 -14.57
N ARG A 31 -4.25 -6.89 -13.64
CA ARG A 31 -4.68 -7.28 -12.30
C ARG A 31 -3.65 -6.88 -11.25
N LEU A 32 -4.12 -6.26 -10.18
CA LEU A 32 -3.33 -5.95 -8.98
C LEU A 32 -3.54 -7.03 -7.93
N THR A 33 -2.44 -7.61 -7.45
CA THR A 33 -2.47 -8.60 -6.38
C THR A 33 -2.04 -7.98 -5.06
N ALA A 34 -2.88 -8.08 -4.05
CA ALA A 34 -2.59 -7.63 -2.70
C ALA A 34 -1.60 -8.57 -2.02
N PHE A 35 -0.91 -8.10 -0.98
CA PHE A 35 -0.01 -8.95 -0.17
C PHE A 35 -0.70 -10.17 0.46
N CYS A 36 -2.03 -10.13 0.66
CA CYS A 36 -2.79 -11.29 1.15
C CYS A 36 -2.96 -12.40 0.08
N GLY A 37 -2.66 -12.12 -1.19
CA GLY A 37 -2.82 -13.01 -2.34
C GLY A 37 -4.13 -12.79 -3.12
N THR A 38 -4.96 -11.84 -2.71
CA THR A 38 -6.20 -11.51 -3.45
C THR A 38 -5.88 -10.65 -4.65
N SER A 39 -6.35 -11.03 -5.83
CA SER A 39 -6.14 -10.30 -7.08
C SER A 39 -7.41 -9.59 -7.54
N PHE A 40 -7.29 -8.34 -7.95
CA PHE A 40 -8.37 -7.50 -8.45
C PHE A 40 -8.00 -6.93 -9.82
N GLY A 41 -8.95 -6.88 -10.74
CA GLY A 41 -8.81 -6.28 -12.06
C GLY A 41 -9.09 -4.78 -12.07
N HIS A 42 -9.01 -4.21 -13.27
CA HIS A 42 -9.38 -2.81 -13.50
C HIS A 42 -10.83 -2.52 -13.12
N GLY A 43 -11.06 -1.41 -12.41
CA GLY A 43 -12.40 -1.01 -11.99
C GLY A 43 -12.97 -1.83 -10.83
N GLU A 44 -12.20 -2.74 -10.22
CA GLU A 44 -12.64 -3.50 -9.05
C GLU A 44 -12.15 -2.88 -7.72
N LEU A 45 -11.23 -1.92 -7.79
CA LEU A 45 -10.58 -1.27 -6.65
C LEU A 45 -10.77 0.24 -6.65
N GLU A 46 -11.05 0.77 -5.47
CA GLU A 46 -10.91 2.18 -5.11
C GLU A 46 -9.51 2.40 -4.53
N HIS A 47 -8.76 3.34 -5.11
CA HIS A 47 -7.47 3.76 -4.58
C HIS A 47 -7.65 4.58 -3.30
N LEU A 48 -6.86 4.27 -2.27
CA LEU A 48 -6.84 5.00 -1.01
C LEU A 48 -5.44 5.54 -0.75
N ASP A 49 -5.34 6.84 -0.46
CA ASP A 49 -4.08 7.51 -0.12
C ASP A 49 -3.54 7.05 1.25
N ARG A 50 -4.46 6.74 2.17
CA ARG A 50 -4.16 6.20 3.51
C ARG A 50 -5.13 5.07 3.87
N ILE A 51 -4.78 4.25 4.85
CA ILE A 51 -5.68 3.22 5.38
C ILE A 51 -6.91 3.91 5.99
N GLN A 52 -8.10 3.62 5.44
CA GLN A 52 -9.38 4.14 5.95
C GLN A 52 -10.37 2.98 6.13
N GLY A 53 -10.81 2.74 7.37
CA GLY A 53 -11.62 1.58 7.76
C GLY A 53 -10.77 0.40 8.24
N MET A 54 -11.32 -0.81 8.21
CA MET A 54 -10.59 -2.01 8.65
C MET A 54 -9.61 -2.50 7.58
N PRO A 55 -8.30 -2.57 7.89
CA PRO A 55 -7.33 -3.18 6.98
C PRO A 55 -7.36 -4.70 7.03
N CYS A 56 -6.98 -5.32 5.91
CA CYS A 56 -6.73 -6.74 5.86
C CYS A 56 -5.53 -7.09 6.75
N VAL A 57 -5.78 -7.83 7.84
CA VAL A 57 -4.74 -8.24 8.80
C VAL A 57 -3.59 -8.99 8.11
N SER A 58 -3.91 -9.83 7.12
CA SER A 58 -2.91 -10.55 6.33
C SER A 58 -2.03 -9.62 5.49
N CYS A 59 -2.59 -8.55 4.93
CA CYS A 59 -1.79 -7.54 4.24
C CYS A 59 -0.86 -6.83 5.23
N LEU A 60 -1.36 -6.39 6.39
CA LEU A 60 -0.52 -5.72 7.39
C LEU A 60 0.66 -6.58 7.85
N ARG A 61 0.43 -7.88 8.10
CA ARG A 61 1.48 -8.82 8.51
C ARG A 61 2.55 -9.06 7.46
N ARG A 62 2.21 -8.91 6.18
CA ARG A 62 3.09 -9.20 5.04
C ARG A 62 3.67 -7.94 4.39
N THR A 63 3.18 -6.77 4.78
CA THR A 63 3.69 -5.50 4.26
C THR A 63 5.08 -5.29 4.83
N PRO A 64 6.10 -5.03 4.00
CA PRO A 64 7.41 -4.63 4.50
C PRO A 64 7.25 -3.31 5.26
N THR A 65 7.73 -3.26 6.50
CA THR A 65 7.89 -1.98 7.19
C THR A 65 8.88 -1.16 6.36
N PRO A 66 8.55 0.11 6.00
CA PRO A 66 9.56 0.98 5.42
C PRO A 66 10.75 0.98 6.37
N ASP A 67 11.94 0.75 5.83
CA ASP A 67 13.16 0.94 6.61
C ASP A 67 13.09 2.38 7.13
N PRO A 68 13.09 2.60 8.46
CA PRO A 68 13.15 3.94 8.99
C PRO A 68 14.54 4.43 8.57
N GLU A 69 14.59 5.20 7.49
CA GLU A 69 15.79 5.89 7.01
C GLU A 69 16.53 6.44 8.23
N LEU A 70 17.59 5.74 8.65
CA LEU A 70 18.46 6.22 9.70
C LEU A 70 19.01 7.55 9.16
N PRO A 71 18.84 8.67 9.88
CA PRO A 71 19.28 9.96 9.38
C PRO A 71 20.77 9.87 9.05
N THR A 72 21.07 9.95 7.76
CA THR A 72 22.45 9.99 7.28
C THR A 72 23.06 11.33 7.67
N GLY A 73 23.89 11.31 8.72
CA GLY A 73 24.84 12.37 9.02
C GLY A 73 24.31 13.46 9.96
N ARG A 74 25.03 13.63 11.07
CA ARG A 74 25.05 14.86 11.85
C ARG A 74 25.40 16.03 10.92
N GLN A 75 24.56 17.05 10.83
CA GLN A 75 25.00 18.36 10.34
C GLN A 75 25.94 18.93 11.40
N GLU A 76 27.25 18.87 11.12
CA GLU A 76 28.25 19.65 11.83
C GLU A 76 27.86 21.14 11.75
N PRO A 77 27.86 21.91 12.86
CA PRO A 77 27.62 23.34 12.79
C PRO A 77 28.76 24.04 12.05
N ASP A 78 28.40 24.84 11.05
CA ASP A 78 29.27 25.76 10.31
C ASP A 78 29.90 26.77 11.29
N GLU A 79 31.09 26.46 11.80
CA GLU A 79 31.97 27.42 12.45
C GLU A 79 32.66 28.23 11.34
N ARG A 80 32.23 29.48 11.16
CA ARG A 80 32.85 30.46 10.26
C ARG A 80 33.73 31.44 11.08
N PRO A 81 34.91 31.81 10.55
CA PRO A 81 36.01 32.45 11.28
C PRO A 81 35.79 33.92 11.64
#